data_AF-A0A1X7SE02-F1
#
_entry.id   AF-A0A1X7SE02-F1
#
_cell.length_a   1.000
_cell.length_b   1.000
_cell.length_c   1.000
_cell.angle_alpha   90.00
_cell.angle_beta   90.00
_cell.angle_gamma   90.00
#
_symmetry.space_group_name_H-M   'P 1'
#
loop_
_entity.id
_entity.type
_entity.pdbx_description
1 polymer ?
#
loop_
_entity_poly.entity_id
_entity_poly.type
_entity_poly.pdbx_seq_one_letter_code
_entity_poly.pdbx_strand_id
1 'polypeptide(L)'
;SNCRDLGIVFSSDLSWSNHYKHISKKAYGQLLLLKRTFTTTCPSVKRLLYISLVRSQITYCSPVWRPMFIKDIVTLERIQRRSTKFIVGNSLSY
;
A
#
# COMPACT_ATOMS: atom_id res chain seq x y z
N SER A 1 9.90 -24.11 -1.32
CA SER A 1 8.43 -24.20 -1.38
C SER A 1 7.85 -22.97 -0.71
N ASN A 2 7.08 -22.14 -1.43
CA ASN A 2 6.50 -20.92 -0.85
C ASN A 2 5.17 -21.26 -0.17
N CYS A 3 5.10 -21.15 1.15
CA CYS A 3 3.88 -21.43 1.93
C CYS A 3 3.00 -20.17 1.94
N ARG A 4 1.70 -20.32 1.69
CA ARG A 4 0.72 -19.22 1.82
C ARG A 4 -0.20 -19.54 2.98
N ASP A 5 -0.27 -18.64 3.95
CA ASP A 5 -1.20 -18.76 5.07
C ASP A 5 -1.87 -17.41 5.34
N LEU A 6 -3.20 -17.40 5.46
CA LEU A 6 -4.04 -16.21 5.73
C LEU A 6 -3.78 -14.97 4.82
N GLY A 7 -3.30 -15.20 3.60
CA GLY A 7 -2.92 -14.14 2.64
C GLY A 7 -1.49 -13.61 2.77
N ILE A 8 -0.70 -14.19 3.68
CA ILE A 8 0.72 -13.94 3.87
C ILE A 8 1.52 -14.94 3.02
N VAL A 9 2.54 -14.45 2.33
CA VAL A 9 3.42 -15.26 1.49
C VAL A 9 4.71 -15.49 2.28
N PHE A 10 4.89 -16.71 2.76
CA PHE A 10 6.11 -17.16 3.41
C PHE A 10 7.05 -17.71 2.34
N SER A 11 8.15 -17.02 2.11
CA SER A 11 9.23 -17.51 1.25
C SER A 11 10.08 -18.51 2.04
N SER A 12 10.55 -19.58 1.41
CA SER A 12 11.39 -20.60 2.08
C SER A 12 12.74 -20.08 2.58
N ASP A 13 13.15 -18.91 2.10
CA ASP A 13 14.35 -18.16 2.44
C ASP A 13 14.14 -17.14 3.58
N LEU A 14 12.99 -17.16 4.27
CA LEU A 14 12.58 -16.17 5.28
C LEU A 14 12.59 -14.71 4.80
N SER A 15 12.83 -14.45 3.51
CA SER A 15 12.78 -13.10 2.98
C SER A 15 11.34 -12.65 2.80
N TRP A 16 10.97 -11.61 3.55
CA TRP A 16 9.70 -10.92 3.41
C TRP A 16 9.62 -10.07 2.14
N SER A 17 10.70 -9.93 1.39
CA SER A 17 10.76 -9.09 0.18
C SER A 17 9.74 -9.50 -0.89
N ASN A 18 9.44 -10.79 -1.06
CA ASN A 18 8.38 -11.22 -1.97
C ASN A 18 6.97 -10.86 -1.45
N HIS A 19 6.77 -10.95 -0.14
CA HIS A 19 5.54 -10.52 0.50
C HIS A 19 5.32 -9.01 0.33
N TYR A 20 6.35 -8.19 0.55
CA TYR A 20 6.32 -6.75 0.30
C TYR A 20 5.97 -6.40 -1.14
N LYS A 21 6.57 -7.09 -2.12
CA LYS A 21 6.23 -6.89 -3.54
C LYS A 21 4.76 -7.20 -3.81
N HIS A 22 4.23 -8.28 -3.23
CA HIS A 22 2.85 -8.68 -3.41
C HIS A 22 1.86 -7.66 -2.82
N ILE A 23 2.05 -7.27 -1.54
CA ILE A 23 1.23 -6.24 -0.88
C ILE A 23 1.31 -4.93 -1.64
N SER A 24 2.52 -4.51 -2.02
CA SER A 24 2.73 -3.26 -2.75
C SER A 24 1.98 -3.24 -4.07
N LYS A 25 2.04 -4.32 -4.85
CA LYS A 25 1.32 -4.44 -6.12
C LYS A 25 -0.20 -4.36 -5.91
N LYS A 26 -0.72 -5.03 -4.87
CA LYS A 26 -2.15 -5.01 -4.52
C LYS A 26 -2.62 -3.61 -4.11
N ALA A 27 -1.86 -2.94 -3.25
CA ALA A 27 -2.12 -1.57 -2.81
C ALA A 27 -2.09 -0.56 -3.98
N TYR A 28 -1.12 -0.69 -4.88
CA TYR A 28 -1.06 0.13 -6.09
C TYR A 28 -2.26 -0.10 -7.00
N GLY A 29 -2.66 -1.36 -7.21
CA GLY A 29 -3.84 -1.71 -8.00
C GLY A 29 -5.11 -1.04 -7.46
N GLN A 30 -5.31 -1.08 -6.14
CA GLN A 30 -6.46 -0.41 -5.51
C GLN A 30 -6.38 1.12 -5.62
N LEU A 31 -5.21 1.72 -5.46
CA LEU A 31 -5.05 3.16 -5.65
C LEU A 31 -5.34 3.60 -7.09
N LEU A 32 -4.92 2.80 -8.09
CA LEU A 32 -5.24 3.04 -9.49
C LEU A 32 -6.74 2.90 -9.79
N LEU A 33 -7.39 1.89 -9.21
CA LEU A 33 -8.84 1.73 -9.29
C LEU A 33 -9.55 2.94 -8.68
N LEU A 34 -9.16 3.35 -7.47
CA LEU A 34 -9.72 4.53 -6.80
C LEU A 34 -9.57 5.80 -7.64
N LYS A 35 -8.40 6.00 -8.27
CA LYS A 35 -8.14 7.11 -9.19
C LYS A 35 -9.04 7.11 -10.43
N ARG A 36 -9.38 5.92 -10.94
CA ARG A 36 -10.21 5.76 -12.15
C ARG A 36 -11.70 5.88 -11.84
N THR A 37 -12.16 5.30 -10.73
CA THR A 37 -13.57 5.25 -10.37
C THR A 37 -14.04 6.51 -9.65
N PHE A 38 -13.20 7.08 -8.79
CA PHE A 38 -13.56 8.27 -7.99
C PHE A 38 -12.83 9.51 -8.53
N THR A 39 -13.51 10.23 -9.40
CA THR A 39 -13.09 11.55 -9.91
C THR A 39 -13.45 12.70 -8.96
N THR A 40 -14.18 12.41 -7.87
CA THR A 40 -14.65 13.38 -6.87
C THR A 40 -13.49 14.20 -6.31
N THR A 41 -13.65 15.51 -6.18
CA THR A 41 -12.62 16.43 -5.67
C THR A 41 -12.56 16.48 -4.14
N CYS A 42 -13.56 15.96 -3.42
CA CYS A 42 -13.64 15.98 -1.96
C CYS A 42 -12.48 15.23 -1.29
N PRO A 43 -11.54 15.92 -0.62
CA PRO A 43 -10.38 15.29 0.02
C PRO A 43 -10.77 14.34 1.17
N SER A 44 -11.86 14.63 1.88
CA SER A 44 -12.35 13.82 3.00
C SER A 44 -12.79 12.42 2.55
N VAL A 45 -13.51 12.33 1.43
CA VAL A 45 -13.95 11.05 0.83
C VAL A 45 -12.75 10.28 0.29
N LYS A 46 -11.81 10.95 -0.42
CA LYS A 46 -10.57 10.31 -0.89
C LYS A 46 -9.74 9.76 0.26
N ARG A 47 -9.64 10.50 1.36
CA ARG A 47 -8.92 10.09 2.57
C ARG A 47 -9.57 8.85 3.18
N LEU A 48 -10.88 8.83 3.31
CA LEU A 48 -11.60 7.69 3.88
C LEU A 48 -11.37 6.43 3.02
N LEU A 49 -11.53 6.54 1.71
CA LEU A 49 -11.31 5.44 0.75
C LEU A 49 -9.86 4.95 0.78
N TYR A 50 -8.88 5.86 0.85
CA TYR A 50 -7.48 5.48 1.01
C TYR A 50 -7.24 4.69 2.30
N ILE A 51 -7.78 5.16 3.43
CA ILE A 51 -7.58 4.50 4.73
C ILE A 51 -8.22 3.10 4.74
N SER A 52 -9.47 3.00 4.27
CA SER A 52 -10.23 1.76 4.32
C SER A 52 -9.70 0.69 3.35
N LEU A 53 -9.22 1.09 2.17
CA LEU A 53 -8.83 0.14 1.11
C LEU A 53 -7.32 -0.01 1.00
N VAL A 54 -6.57 1.09 0.89
CA VAL A 54 -5.12 1.01 0.61
C VAL A 54 -4.31 0.86 1.90
N ARG A 55 -4.58 1.71 2.91
CA ARG A 55 -3.84 1.68 4.18
C ARG A 55 -4.09 0.37 4.92
N SER A 56 -5.32 -0.12 4.97
CA SER A 56 -5.66 -1.40 5.59
C SER A 56 -4.84 -2.56 5.02
N GLN A 57 -4.66 -2.63 3.69
CA GLN A 57 -3.86 -3.69 3.04
C GLN A 57 -2.38 -3.61 3.39
N ILE A 58 -1.83 -2.39 3.54
CA ILE A 58 -0.43 -2.17 3.89
C ILE A 58 -0.20 -2.40 5.39
N THR A 59 -1.18 -2.14 6.25
CA THR A 59 -1.02 -2.33 7.71
C THR A 59 -1.40 -3.74 8.18
N TYR A 60 -2.17 -4.47 7.38
CA TYR A 60 -2.62 -5.82 7.68
C TYR A 60 -1.42 -6.76 7.91
N CYS A 61 -1.45 -7.48 9.03
CA CYS A 61 -0.38 -8.37 9.49
C CYS A 61 1.00 -7.70 9.68
N SER A 62 1.08 -6.37 9.77
CA SER A 62 2.35 -5.66 10.03
C SER A 62 3.14 -6.12 11.26
N PRO A 63 2.54 -6.67 12.34
CA PRO A 63 3.32 -7.28 13.43
C PRO A 63 4.11 -8.53 13.02
N VAL A 64 3.63 -9.26 12.00
CA VAL A 64 4.22 -10.54 11.54
C VAL A 64 5.45 -10.29 10.66
N TRP A 65 5.36 -9.31 9.75
CA TRP A 65 6.36 -9.14 8.70
C TRP A 65 7.28 -7.92 8.88
N ARG A 66 7.28 -7.28 10.07
CA ARG A 66 7.96 -6.01 10.40
C ARG A 66 9.15 -5.68 9.47
N PRO A 67 9.16 -4.51 8.81
CA PRO A 67 10.16 -4.21 7.78
C PRO A 67 11.58 -4.15 8.36
N MET A 68 12.34 -5.21 8.08
CA MET A 68 13.76 -5.33 8.46
C MET A 68 14.70 -4.59 7.52
N PHE A 69 14.30 -4.41 6.24
CA PHE A 69 15.16 -3.77 5.24
C PHE A 69 14.64 -2.38 4.86
N ILE A 70 15.56 -1.43 4.74
CA ILE A 70 15.28 -0.04 4.31
C ILE A 70 14.53 -0.02 2.96
N LYS A 71 14.87 -0.91 2.03
CA LYS A 71 14.21 -1.04 0.71
C LYS A 71 12.70 -1.28 0.83
N ASP A 72 12.28 -2.05 1.82
CA ASP A 72 10.88 -2.42 2.03
C ASP A 72 10.13 -1.22 2.66
N ILE A 73 10.75 -0.53 3.61
CA ILE A 73 10.24 0.74 4.19
C ILE A 73 10.03 1.79 3.09
N VAL A 74 11.05 2.03 2.26
CA VAL A 74 11.00 3.00 1.15
C VAL A 74 9.88 2.66 0.17
N THR A 75 9.64 1.37 -0.08
CA THR A 75 8.57 0.92 -0.97
C THR A 75 7.19 1.25 -0.39
N LEU A 76 6.98 0.96 0.91
CA LEU A 76 5.73 1.31 1.60
C LEU A 76 5.51 2.82 1.65
N GLU A 77 6.56 3.58 1.97
CA GLU A 77 6.49 5.04 2.04
C GLU A 77 6.15 5.65 0.66
N ARG A 78 6.69 5.10 -0.43
CA ARG A 78 6.36 5.55 -1.79
C ARG A 78 4.87 5.38 -2.11
N ILE A 79 4.23 4.32 -1.63
CA ILE A 79 2.79 4.12 -1.79
C ILE A 79 2.03 5.18 -1.00
N GLN A 80 2.42 5.43 0.25
CA GLN A 80 1.80 6.45 1.09
C GLN A 80 1.92 7.84 0.45
N ARG A 81 3.12 8.24 0.01
CA ARG A 81 3.35 9.54 -0.67
C ARG A 81 2.48 9.71 -1.92
N ARG A 82 2.38 8.68 -2.77
CA ARG A 82 1.50 8.71 -3.96
C ARG A 82 0.02 8.81 -3.60
N SER A 83 -0.36 8.20 -2.49
CA SER A 83 -1.73 8.27 -1.97
C SER A 83 -2.06 9.64 -1.41
N THR A 84 -1.16 10.24 -0.64
CA THR A 84 -1.32 11.60 -0.13
C THR A 84 -1.46 12.61 -1.27
N LYS A 85 -0.65 12.48 -2.34
CA LYS A 85 -0.80 13.30 -3.56
C LYS A 85 -2.18 13.13 -4.21
N PHE A 86 -2.76 11.93 -4.19
CA PHE A 86 -4.11 11.71 -4.71
C PHE A 86 -5.19 12.38 -3.86
N ILE A 87 -5.05 12.31 -2.54
CA ILE A 87 -6.01 12.88 -1.57
C ILE A 87 -5.99 14.40 -1.61
N VAL A 88 -4.80 15.00 -1.49
CA VAL A 88 -4.61 16.46 -1.44
C VAL A 88 -4.87 17.10 -2.80
N GLY A 89 -4.73 16.34 -3.90
CA GLY A 89 -4.77 16.90 -5.24
C GLY A 89 -3.48 17.68 -5.55
N ASN A 90 -3.34 18.15 -6.79
CA ASN A 90 -2.12 18.80 -7.29
C ASN A 90 -1.90 20.23 -6.72
N SER A 91 -2.34 20.52 -5.49
CA SER A 91 -2.25 21.85 -4.86
C SER A 91 -0.87 22.19 -4.28
N LEU A 92 0.15 21.39 -4.61
CA LEU A 92 1.57 21.69 -4.36
C LEU A 92 2.26 21.95 -5.69
N SER A 93 1.69 22.84 -6.50
CA SER A 93 2.50 23.68 -7.39
C SER A 93 3.13 24.75 -6.49
N TYR A 94 4.39 24.53 -6.11
CA TYR A 94 5.27 25.62 -5.71
C TYR A 94 5.52 26.53 -6.91
#